data_AF-A0A4T0BB42-F1
#
_entry.id   AF-A0A4T0BB42-F1
#
_cell.length_a   1.000
_cell.length_b   1.000
_cell.length_c   1.000
_cell.angle_alpha   90.00
_cell.angle_beta   90.00
_cell.angle_gamma   90.00
#
_symmetry.space_group_name_H-M   'P 1'
#
loop_
_entity.id
_entity.type
_entity.pdbx_description
1 polymer ?
#
loop_
_entity_poly.entity_id
_entity_poly.type
_entity_poly.pdbx_seq_one_letter_code
_entity_poly.pdbx_strand_id
1 'polypeptide(L)'
;MSDKKDTKSEPSDEQILAAIAKESKEFDKDAEIDRILKAFRLDSYAVLDLQPGVPDNDIKKCYRMKSLLIHPDKTSNPSAPDAFDRLAKAQQALLDEKERAKLDECIADARMLLMRERKLTTDSEEVKDPDDGFRKAWREKTKTVLVDEELRRRKRMKAQMQEEGRAQKKEEEERE
;
A
#
# COMPACT_ATOMS: atom_id res chain seq x y z
N MET A 1 -58.52 12.40 29.48
CA MET A 1 -57.07 12.15 29.30
C MET A 1 -56.95 11.13 28.19
N SER A 2 -56.62 11.56 26.98
CA SER A 2 -56.49 10.66 25.82
C SER A 2 -55.00 10.51 25.51
N ASP A 3 -54.44 9.39 25.93
CA ASP A 3 -53.10 8.95 25.58
C ASP A 3 -53.00 8.73 24.07
N LYS A 4 -52.32 9.65 23.36
CA LYS A 4 -51.82 9.40 22.01
C LYS A 4 -50.69 8.39 22.11
N LYS A 5 -50.99 7.12 21.83
CA LYS A 5 -49.97 6.12 21.51
C LYS A 5 -49.27 6.55 20.22
N ASP A 6 -48.04 7.02 20.34
CA ASP A 6 -47.11 7.17 19.23
C ASP A 6 -46.82 5.78 18.64
N THR A 7 -47.59 5.37 17.64
CA THR A 7 -47.29 4.19 16.84
C THR A 7 -46.17 4.53 15.89
N LYS A 8 -44.92 4.21 16.26
CA LYS A 8 -43.82 4.07 15.29
C LYS A 8 -44.22 2.97 14.30
N SER A 9 -44.55 3.35 13.06
CA SER A 9 -44.80 2.39 11.98
C SER A 9 -43.55 1.55 11.75
N GLU A 10 -43.69 0.23 11.67
CA GLU A 10 -42.60 -0.66 11.29
C GLU A 10 -42.11 -0.31 9.87
N PRO A 11 -40.78 -0.36 9.63
CA PRO A 11 -40.23 -0.03 8.33
C PRO A 11 -40.71 -1.02 7.27
N SER A 12 -41.02 -0.53 6.06
CA SER A 12 -41.42 -1.39 4.95
C SER A 12 -40.27 -2.26 4.47
N ASP A 13 -40.57 -3.39 3.81
CA ASP A 13 -39.56 -4.29 3.23
C ASP A 13 -38.57 -3.55 2.32
N GLU A 14 -39.06 -2.55 1.56
CA GLU A 14 -38.22 -1.71 0.70
C GLU A 14 -37.23 -0.83 1.49
N GLN A 15 -37.65 -0.30 2.64
CA GLN A 15 -36.78 0.46 3.54
C GLN A 15 -35.72 -0.43 4.19
N ILE A 16 -36.08 -1.66 4.56
CA ILE A 16 -35.15 -2.65 5.12
C ILE A 16 -34.10 -3.04 4.07
N LEU A 17 -34.50 -3.36 2.85
CA LEU A 17 -33.59 -3.71 1.76
C LEU A 17 -32.63 -2.56 1.41
N ALA A 18 -33.13 -1.32 1.37
CA ALA A 18 -32.30 -0.14 1.13
C ALA A 18 -31.27 0.10 2.25
N ALA A 19 -31.65 -0.12 3.51
CA ALA A 19 -30.74 -0.02 4.65
C ALA A 19 -29.63 -1.08 4.59
N ILE A 20 -29.98 -2.34 4.33
CA ILE A 20 -29.01 -3.45 4.18
C ILE A 20 -28.04 -3.15 3.02
N ALA A 21 -28.55 -2.68 1.88
CA ALA A 21 -27.70 -2.34 0.73
C ALA A 21 -26.75 -1.18 1.01
N LYS A 22 -27.17 -0.19 1.82
CA LYS A 22 -26.31 0.91 2.27
C LYS A 22 -25.23 0.40 3.23
N GLU A 23 -25.61 -0.43 4.19
CA GLU A 23 -24.68 -1.00 5.18
C GLU A 23 -23.62 -1.89 4.51
N SER A 24 -24.02 -2.72 3.54
CA SER A 24 -23.09 -3.51 2.73
C SER A 24 -22.06 -2.63 2.00
N LYS A 25 -22.48 -1.48 1.45
CA LYS A 25 -21.57 -0.55 0.76
C LYS A 25 -20.60 0.14 1.71
N GLU A 26 -21.04 0.48 2.92
CA GLU A 26 -20.14 1.02 3.95
C GLU A 26 -19.13 -0.03 4.40
N PHE A 27 -19.58 -1.28 4.59
CA PHE A 27 -18.69 -2.40 4.89
C PHE A 27 -17.60 -2.60 3.83
N ASP A 28 -17.95 -2.55 2.54
CA ASP A 28 -16.97 -2.68 1.45
C ASP A 28 -15.93 -1.54 1.46
N LYS A 29 -16.34 -0.31 1.78
CA LYS A 29 -15.44 0.84 1.91
C LYS A 29 -14.50 0.65 3.09
N ASP A 30 -15.03 0.26 4.24
CA ASP A 30 -14.25 0.03 5.46
C ASP A 30 -13.24 -1.09 5.27
N ALA A 31 -13.65 -2.19 4.62
CA ALA A 31 -12.76 -3.29 4.29
C ALA A 31 -11.61 -2.86 3.37
N GLU A 32 -11.88 -2.02 2.37
CA GLU A 32 -10.83 -1.49 1.51
C GLU A 32 -9.89 -0.54 2.28
N ILE A 33 -10.42 0.39 3.09
CA ILE A 33 -9.63 1.29 3.95
C ILE A 33 -8.67 0.47 4.82
N ASP A 34 -9.20 -0.55 5.50
CA ASP A 34 -8.43 -1.46 6.34
C ASP A 34 -7.32 -2.17 5.56
N ARG A 35 -7.62 -2.66 4.35
CA ARG A 35 -6.62 -3.30 3.48
C ARG A 35 -5.50 -2.34 3.10
N ILE A 36 -5.83 -1.10 2.72
CA ILE A 36 -4.83 -0.06 2.37
C ILE A 36 -3.89 0.20 3.57
N LEU A 37 -4.47 0.32 4.77
CA LEU A 37 -3.72 0.61 5.99
C LEU A 37 -2.88 -0.60 6.46
N LYS A 38 -3.36 -1.83 6.24
CA LYS A 38 -2.63 -3.07 6.55
C LYS A 38 -1.58 -3.45 5.50
N ALA A 39 -1.64 -2.91 4.29
CA ALA A 39 -0.62 -3.13 3.27
C ALA A 39 0.78 -2.74 3.80
N PHE A 40 1.85 -3.14 3.12
CA PHE A 40 3.20 -2.74 3.52
C PHE A 40 3.54 -1.36 2.93
N ARG A 41 4.10 -0.43 3.72
CA ARG A 41 4.23 0.99 3.30
C ARG A 41 5.27 1.21 2.21
N LEU A 42 6.30 0.37 2.15
CA LEU A 42 7.35 0.45 1.14
C LEU A 42 6.98 -0.28 -0.16
N ASP A 43 5.84 -0.98 -0.19
CA ASP A 43 5.35 -1.71 -1.35
C ASP A 43 4.12 -0.99 -1.93
N SER A 44 4.37 -0.10 -2.87
CA SER A 44 3.32 0.69 -3.53
C SER A 44 2.37 -0.16 -4.37
N TYR A 45 2.84 -1.30 -4.90
CA TYR A 45 2.00 -2.26 -5.62
C TYR A 45 0.98 -2.91 -4.68
N ALA A 46 1.42 -3.37 -3.50
CA ALA A 46 0.52 -3.90 -2.49
C ALA A 46 -0.49 -2.86 -1.98
N VAL A 47 -0.11 -1.58 -1.87
CA VAL A 47 -1.04 -0.51 -1.49
C VAL A 47 -2.12 -0.30 -2.55
N LEU A 48 -1.79 -0.33 -3.84
CA LEU A 48 -2.76 -0.18 -4.93
C LEU A 48 -3.45 -1.49 -5.33
N ASP A 49 -3.08 -2.60 -4.71
CA ASP A 49 -3.54 -3.96 -5.05
C ASP A 49 -3.28 -4.30 -6.52
N LEU A 50 -2.05 -4.02 -6.96
CA LEU A 50 -1.57 -4.23 -8.32
C LEU A 50 -0.41 -5.23 -8.32
N GLN A 51 -0.19 -5.86 -9.47
CA GLN A 51 1.02 -6.65 -9.72
C GLN A 51 2.11 -5.78 -10.33
N PRO A 52 3.39 -6.11 -10.11
CA PRO A 52 4.50 -5.49 -10.84
C PRO A 52 4.34 -5.65 -12.35
N GLY A 53 4.85 -4.68 -13.12
CA GLY A 53 4.79 -4.70 -14.58
C GLY A 53 3.48 -4.20 -15.21
N VAL A 54 2.49 -3.78 -14.42
CA VAL A 54 1.26 -3.14 -14.94
C VAL A 54 1.55 -1.79 -15.62
N PRO A 55 0.90 -1.44 -16.74
CA PRO A 55 1.14 -0.16 -17.39
C PRO A 55 0.62 1.02 -16.57
N ASP A 56 1.19 2.21 -16.80
CA ASP A 56 0.83 3.45 -16.08
C ASP A 56 -0.65 3.81 -16.17
N ASN A 57 -1.29 3.45 -17.29
CA ASN A 57 -2.72 3.66 -17.48
C ASN A 57 -3.54 2.86 -16.46
N ASP A 58 -3.16 1.61 -16.21
CA ASP A 58 -3.84 0.75 -15.24
C ASP A 58 -3.59 1.24 -13.80
N ILE A 59 -2.38 1.72 -13.50
CA ILE A 59 -2.06 2.36 -12.21
C ILE A 59 -3.00 3.56 -11.97
N LYS A 60 -3.14 4.46 -12.96
CA LYS A 60 -4.02 5.64 -12.87
C LYS A 60 -5.49 5.24 -12.74
N LYS A 61 -5.93 4.22 -13.49
CA LYS A 61 -7.30 3.71 -13.45
C LYS A 61 -7.64 3.11 -12.09
N CYS A 62 -6.77 2.27 -11.53
CA CYS A 62 -6.97 1.66 -10.23
C CYS A 62 -6.96 2.70 -9.10
N TYR A 63 -6.04 3.67 -9.15
CA TYR A 63 -6.04 4.80 -8.23
C TYR A 63 -7.38 5.55 -8.26
N ARG A 64 -7.85 5.95 -9.44
CA ARG A 64 -9.13 6.68 -9.59
C ARG A 64 -10.31 5.90 -9.03
N MET A 65 -10.36 4.59 -9.28
CA MET A 65 -11.44 3.74 -8.79
C MET A 65 -11.43 3.65 -7.26
N LYS A 66 -10.26 3.35 -6.66
CA LYS A 66 -10.12 3.18 -5.21
C LYS A 66 -10.28 4.51 -4.47
N SER A 67 -9.71 5.61 -4.98
CA SER A 67 -9.82 6.93 -4.34
C SER A 67 -11.26 7.44 -4.29
N LEU A 68 -12.09 7.12 -5.28
CA LEU A 68 -13.53 7.42 -5.25
C LEU A 68 -14.31 6.54 -4.28
N LEU A 69 -13.89 5.28 -4.09
CA LEU A 69 -14.50 4.35 -3.14
C LEU A 69 -14.26 4.80 -1.69
N ILE A 70 -13.02 5.16 -1.37
CA ILE A 70 -12.59 5.50 -0.01
C ILE A 70 -12.45 7.01 0.25
N HIS A 71 -13.09 7.86 -0.57
CA HIS A 71 -12.98 9.31 -0.43
C HIS A 71 -13.53 9.76 0.93
N PRO A 72 -12.81 10.59 1.72
CA PRO A 72 -13.23 10.99 3.07
C PRO A 72 -14.63 11.62 3.11
N ASP A 73 -15.01 12.44 2.11
CA ASP A 73 -16.36 13.02 2.03
C ASP A 73 -17.50 12.00 1.80
N LYS A 74 -17.17 10.77 1.37
CA LYS A 74 -18.15 9.74 1.00
C LYS A 74 -18.20 8.57 1.98
N THR A 75 -17.35 8.57 3.00
CA THR A 75 -17.23 7.49 3.97
C THR A 75 -17.33 8.03 5.39
N SER A 76 -17.99 7.32 6.29
CA SER A 76 -18.04 7.71 7.71
C SER A 76 -16.81 7.28 8.51
N ASN A 77 -15.88 6.54 7.90
CA ASN A 77 -14.70 5.99 8.56
C ASN A 77 -13.66 7.07 8.87
N PRO A 78 -13.22 7.21 10.14
CA PRO A 78 -12.23 8.23 10.53
C PRO A 78 -10.84 7.99 9.92
N SER A 79 -10.55 6.77 9.46
CA SER A 79 -9.26 6.40 8.87
C SER A 79 -9.20 6.62 7.36
N ALA A 80 -10.29 7.06 6.73
CA ALA A 80 -10.35 7.33 5.30
C ALA A 80 -9.29 8.35 4.81
N PRO A 81 -9.03 9.47 5.50
CA PRO A 81 -7.98 10.41 5.08
C PRO A 81 -6.59 9.76 5.02
N ASP A 82 -6.22 8.98 6.04
CA ASP A 82 -4.92 8.30 6.11
C ASP A 82 -4.77 7.26 5.00
N ALA A 83 -5.83 6.50 4.71
CA ALA A 83 -5.84 5.53 3.62
C ALA A 83 -5.77 6.22 2.25
N PHE A 84 -6.49 7.34 2.07
CA PHE A 84 -6.47 8.13 0.84
C PHE A 84 -5.07 8.71 0.56
N ASP A 85 -4.44 9.33 1.55
CA ASP A 85 -3.08 9.87 1.45
C ASP A 85 -2.07 8.78 1.09
N ARG A 86 -2.25 7.60 1.68
CA ARG A 86 -1.39 6.45 1.41
C ARG A 86 -1.55 5.94 -0.02
N LEU A 87 -2.79 5.89 -0.51
CA LEU A 87 -3.10 5.52 -1.89
C LEU A 87 -2.48 6.53 -2.89
N ALA A 88 -2.55 7.82 -2.58
CA ALA A 88 -1.97 8.89 -3.40
C ALA A 88 -0.43 8.79 -3.47
N LYS A 89 0.23 8.58 -2.33
CA LYS A 89 1.69 8.37 -2.27
C LYS A 89 2.13 7.14 -3.06
N ALA A 90 1.37 6.04 -2.97
CA ALA A 90 1.67 4.83 -3.74
C ALA A 90 1.56 5.07 -5.24
N GLN A 91 0.50 5.75 -5.69
CA GLN A 91 0.36 6.12 -7.11
C GLN A 91 1.52 7.00 -7.57
N GLN A 92 1.87 8.03 -6.81
CA GLN A 92 2.98 8.94 -7.15
C GLN A 92 4.30 8.16 -7.29
N ALA A 93 4.59 7.25 -6.36
CA ALA A 93 5.79 6.43 -6.40
C ALA A 93 5.82 5.47 -7.60
N LEU A 94 4.67 4.92 -8.01
CA LEU A 94 4.59 4.04 -9.19
C LEU A 94 4.61 4.79 -10.53
N LEU A 95 4.31 6.09 -10.54
CA LEU A 95 4.42 6.94 -11.74
C LEU A 95 5.79 7.62 -11.85
N ASP A 96 6.60 7.61 -10.79
CA ASP A 96 8.00 8.02 -10.84
C ASP A 96 8.85 6.86 -11.33
N GLU A 97 9.48 7.02 -12.50
CA GLU A 97 10.26 5.96 -13.14
C GLU A 97 11.41 5.44 -12.26
N LYS A 98 12.05 6.34 -11.50
CA LYS A 98 13.21 5.99 -10.66
C LYS A 98 12.79 5.23 -9.41
N GLU A 99 11.73 5.69 -8.72
CA GLU A 99 11.20 5.01 -7.54
C GLU A 99 10.58 3.67 -7.90
N ARG A 100 9.86 3.61 -9.03
CA ARG A 100 9.31 2.36 -9.56
C ARG A 100 10.40 1.35 -9.92
N ALA A 101 11.45 1.78 -10.63
CA ALA A 101 12.55 0.89 -11.00
C ALA A 101 13.23 0.26 -9.77
N LYS A 102 13.45 1.03 -8.70
CA LYS A 102 14.00 0.51 -7.44
C LYS A 102 13.08 -0.50 -6.77
N LEU A 103 11.76 -0.25 -6.79
CA LEU A 103 10.78 -1.18 -6.24
C LEU A 103 10.76 -2.49 -7.04
N ASP A 104 10.76 -2.40 -8.36
CA ASP A 104 10.81 -3.55 -9.27
C ASP A 104 12.10 -4.36 -9.05
N GLU A 105 13.25 -3.70 -8.87
CA GLU A 105 14.52 -4.34 -8.51
C GLU A 105 14.43 -5.10 -7.18
N CYS A 106 13.90 -4.47 -6.12
CA CYS A 106 13.72 -5.11 -4.82
C CYS A 106 12.81 -6.35 -4.91
N ILE A 107 11.78 -6.30 -5.74
CA ILE A 107 10.84 -7.41 -5.96
C ILE A 107 11.53 -8.55 -6.73
N ALA A 108 12.34 -8.23 -7.73
CA ALA A 108 13.12 -9.21 -8.48
C ALA A 108 14.17 -9.88 -7.58
N ASP A 109 14.88 -9.11 -6.76
CA ASP A 109 15.84 -9.60 -5.77
C ASP A 109 15.18 -10.54 -4.76
N ALA A 110 14.00 -10.19 -4.26
CA ALA A 110 13.24 -11.05 -3.38
C ALA A 110 12.89 -12.39 -4.05
N ARG A 111 12.53 -12.38 -5.34
CA ARG A 111 12.27 -13.61 -6.09
C ARG A 111 13.54 -14.46 -6.19
N MET A 112 14.67 -13.85 -6.55
CA MET A 112 15.94 -14.56 -6.68
C MET A 112 16.42 -15.16 -5.36
N LEU A 113 16.30 -14.41 -4.25
CA LEU A 113 16.65 -14.91 -2.93
C LEU A 113 15.75 -16.07 -2.50
N LEU A 114 14.44 -15.97 -2.74
CA LEU A 114 13.51 -17.06 -2.44
C LEU A 114 13.83 -18.32 -3.26
N MET A 115 14.11 -18.17 -4.56
CA MET A 115 14.52 -19.28 -5.42
C MET A 115 15.80 -19.92 -4.89
N ARG A 116 16.80 -19.13 -4.49
CA ARG A 116 18.05 -19.65 -3.90
C ARG A 116 17.81 -20.43 -2.62
N GLU A 117 16.97 -19.92 -1.72
CA GLU A 117 16.63 -20.58 -0.45
C GLU A 117 15.95 -21.93 -0.67
N ARG A 118 15.10 -22.03 -1.69
CA ARG A 118 14.40 -23.25 -2.07
C ARG A 118 15.15 -24.11 -3.08
N LYS A 119 16.35 -23.71 -3.50
CA LYS A 119 17.17 -24.36 -4.54
C LYS A 119 16.42 -24.54 -5.87
N LEU A 120 15.56 -23.59 -6.20
CA LEU A 120 14.78 -23.55 -7.44
C LEU A 120 15.57 -22.87 -8.55
N THR A 121 15.28 -23.25 -9.79
CA THR A 121 15.78 -22.61 -11.00
C THR A 121 14.64 -21.90 -11.73
N THR A 122 14.96 -21.10 -12.75
CA THR A 122 13.96 -20.47 -13.61
C THR A 122 13.05 -21.47 -14.32
N ASP A 123 13.51 -22.72 -14.46
CA ASP A 123 12.77 -23.79 -15.11
C ASP A 123 11.88 -24.60 -14.18
N SER A 124 11.96 -24.37 -12.87
CA SER A 124 11.11 -25.05 -11.90
C SER A 124 9.64 -24.64 -12.08
N GLU A 125 8.72 -25.60 -12.05
CA GLU A 125 7.27 -25.35 -12.22
C GLU A 125 6.74 -24.30 -11.25
N GLU A 126 7.15 -24.35 -9.97
CA GLU A 126 6.80 -23.37 -8.93
C GLU A 126 7.20 -21.91 -9.26
N VAL A 127 8.16 -21.73 -10.18
CA VAL A 127 8.64 -20.41 -10.59
C VAL A 127 7.94 -19.92 -11.85
N LYS A 128 7.54 -20.85 -12.74
CA LYS A 128 6.81 -20.56 -13.99
C LYS A 128 5.33 -20.32 -13.73
N ASP A 129 4.71 -21.19 -12.94
CA ASP A 129 3.34 -21.06 -12.47
C ASP A 129 3.31 -21.07 -10.93
N PRO A 130 3.62 -19.92 -10.31
CA PRO A 130 3.70 -19.84 -8.86
C PRO A 130 2.33 -20.03 -8.22
N ASP A 131 2.24 -21.05 -7.38
CA ASP A 131 1.11 -21.31 -6.51
C ASP A 131 0.94 -20.20 -5.45
N ASP A 132 -0.18 -20.24 -4.74
CA ASP A 132 -0.47 -19.24 -3.69
C ASP A 132 0.59 -19.25 -2.57
N GLY A 133 1.17 -20.42 -2.29
CA GLY A 133 2.24 -20.58 -1.31
C GLY A 133 3.51 -19.83 -1.71
N PHE A 134 3.96 -19.99 -2.96
CA PHE A 134 5.09 -19.28 -3.53
C PHE A 134 4.82 -17.77 -3.57
N ARG A 135 3.64 -17.35 -4.06
CA ARG A 135 3.28 -15.92 -4.11
C ARG A 135 3.29 -15.29 -2.72
N LYS A 136 2.79 -15.98 -1.71
CA LYS A 136 2.82 -15.52 -0.31
C LYS A 136 4.26 -15.41 0.19
N ALA A 137 5.08 -16.44 -0.01
CA ALA A 137 6.48 -16.41 0.41
C ALA A 137 7.28 -15.31 -0.31
N TRP A 138 7.00 -15.09 -1.60
CA TRP A 138 7.62 -14.02 -2.37
C TRP A 138 7.24 -12.65 -1.81
N ARG A 139 5.96 -12.40 -1.51
CA ARG A 139 5.52 -11.14 -0.86
C ARG A 139 6.22 -10.91 0.49
N GLU A 140 6.33 -11.95 1.33
CA GLU A 140 7.04 -11.82 2.61
C GLU A 140 8.54 -11.56 2.41
N LYS A 141 9.15 -12.18 1.40
CA LYS A 141 10.54 -11.92 1.04
C LYS A 141 10.75 -10.50 0.55
N THR A 142 9.84 -9.98 -0.27
CA THR A 142 9.83 -8.59 -0.76
C THR A 142 9.82 -7.60 0.39
N LYS A 143 8.97 -7.81 1.40
CA LYS A 143 8.96 -6.96 2.61
C LYS A 143 10.34 -6.93 3.28
N THR A 144 10.97 -8.08 3.42
CA THR A 144 12.30 -8.20 4.05
C THR A 144 13.35 -7.40 3.27
N VAL A 145 13.40 -7.57 1.95
CA VAL A 145 14.35 -6.86 1.08
C VAL A 145 14.14 -5.34 1.14
N LEU A 146 12.88 -4.89 1.10
CA LEU A 146 12.54 -3.46 1.18
C LEU A 146 12.92 -2.84 2.53
N VAL A 147 12.68 -3.54 3.65
CA VAL A 147 13.11 -3.09 4.99
C VAL A 147 14.63 -2.96 5.05
N ASP A 148 15.34 -3.98 4.55
CA ASP A 148 16.80 -3.97 4.54
C ASP A 148 17.36 -2.83 3.70
N GLU A 149 16.79 -2.58 2.52
CA GLU A 149 17.25 -1.50 1.65
C GLU A 149 16.98 -0.11 2.25
N GLU A 150 15.82 0.10 2.85
CA GLU A 150 15.52 1.35 3.55
C GLU A 150 16.43 1.55 4.77
N LEU A 151 16.78 0.48 5.50
CA LEU A 151 17.76 0.54 6.59
C LEU A 151 19.16 0.91 6.07
N ARG A 152 19.61 0.31 4.96
CA ARG A 152 20.89 0.65 4.32
C ARG A 152 20.89 2.09 3.85
N ARG A 153 19.82 2.56 3.20
CA ARG A 153 19.65 3.93 2.76
C ARG A 153 19.75 4.92 3.92
N ARG A 154 19.03 4.68 5.03
CA ARG A 154 19.10 5.53 6.23
C ARG A 154 20.50 5.60 6.84
N LYS A 155 21.21 4.46 6.89
CA LYS A 155 22.60 4.41 7.37
C LYS A 155 23.53 5.24 6.48
N ARG A 156 23.43 5.10 5.15
CA ARG A 156 24.23 5.89 4.19
C ARG A 156 23.96 7.39 4.33
N MET A 157 22.69 7.80 4.37
CA MET A 157 22.31 9.21 4.55
C MET A 157 22.85 9.79 5.86
N LYS A 158 22.74 9.05 6.96
CA LYS A 158 23.25 9.51 8.27
C LYS A 158 24.77 9.65 8.27
N ALA A 159 25.49 8.72 7.65
CA ALA A 159 26.95 8.80 7.53
C ALA A 159 27.38 10.01 6.71
N GLN A 160 26.73 10.26 5.57
CA GLN A 160 27.00 11.40 4.71
C GLN A 160 26.78 12.73 5.45
N MET A 161 25.64 12.89 6.15
CA MET A 161 25.37 14.11 6.94
C MET A 161 26.42 14.36 8.03
N GLN A 162 26.93 13.30 8.66
CA GLN A 162 27.97 13.43 9.68
C GLN A 162 29.32 13.83 9.08
N GLU A 163 29.64 13.33 7.89
CA GLU A 163 30.85 13.68 7.16
C GLU A 163 30.81 15.12 6.66
N GLU A 164 29.70 15.53 6.04
CA GLU A 164 29.46 16.91 5.59
C GLU A 164 29.54 17.90 6.77
N GLY A 165 28.92 17.56 7.91
CA GLY A 165 29.00 18.38 9.12
C GLY A 165 30.41 18.47 9.73
N ARG A 166 31.24 17.43 9.59
CA ARG A 166 32.66 17.48 9.99
C ARG A 166 33.48 18.32 9.03
N ALA A 167 33.20 18.25 7.73
CA ALA A 167 33.88 19.04 6.71
C ALA A 167 33.58 20.54 6.88
N GLN A 168 32.29 20.90 7.06
CA GLN A 168 31.87 22.29 7.27
C GLN A 168 32.56 22.93 8.48
N LYS A 169 32.66 22.21 9.61
CA LYS A 169 33.35 22.71 10.80
C LYS A 169 34.84 22.98 10.55
N LYS A 170 35.52 22.09 9.82
CA LYS A 170 36.92 22.29 9.44
C LYS A 170 37.09 23.49 8.51
N GLU A 171 36.21 23.65 7.53
CA GLU A 171 36.24 24.80 6.63
C GLU A 171 35.96 26.12 7.36
N GLU A 172 35.12 26.11 8.40
CA GLU A 172 34.85 27.28 9.25
C GLU A 172 36.08 27.63 10.09
N GLU A 173 36.70 26.64 10.74
CA GLU A 173 37.95 26.79 11.52
C GLU A 173 39.13 27.28 10.66
N GLU A 174 39.22 26.90 9.38
CA GLU A 174 40.28 27.35 8.46
C GLU A 174 40.04 28.77 7.90
N ARG A 175 38.82 29.29 8.01
CA ARG A 175 38.46 30.64 7.54
C ARG A 175 38.56 31.71 8.62
N GLU A 176 38.71 31.32 9.88
CA GLU A 176 38.93 32.20 11.05
C GLU A 176 40.43 32.40 11.32
#